data_AF-X1KV18-F1
#
_entry.id   AF-X1KV18-F1
#
_cell.length_a   1.000
_cell.length_b   1.000
_cell.length_c   1.000
_cell.angle_alpha   90.00
_cell.angle_beta   90.00
_cell.angle_gamma   90.00
#
_symmetry.space_group_name_H-M   'P 1'
#
loop_
_entity.id
_entity.type
_entity.pdbx_description
1 polymer ?
#
loop_
_entity_poly.entity_id
_entity_poly.type
_entity_poly.pdbx_seq_one_letter_code
_entity_poly.pdbx_strand_id
1 'polypeptide(L)'
;RAIFVLALAVAARFFPMMILPILIFYLADKKKDYIILFSAGISGLIAVEIFSYFYFGRSVIFSLINTQHFNYILSSKLELVIHDRIFIFIAVYIIIILSYLHIRKKTFDIFLNYCAIIYLMYVSICYFHPQYLLWVVPFLILIFVRKKVLYRYHWVQFALLMVILIYWGDLVTKFVLAPIDPKYFIYLTGPIPIINRFYSPSKFVNIFRSVFTGVSLWMIYLIYKENKNILSGNSIVDINNNLIEK
;
A
#
# COMPACT_ATOMS: atom_id res chain seq x y z
N ARG A 1 -15.15 3.73 -18.50
CA ARG A 1 -14.80 2.28 -18.39
C ARG A 1 -13.92 2.00 -17.18
N ALA A 2 -12.74 2.63 -17.03
CA ALA A 2 -11.85 2.41 -15.89
C ALA A 2 -12.50 2.63 -14.50
N ILE A 3 -13.38 3.62 -14.35
CA ILE A 3 -14.03 3.89 -13.06
C ILE A 3 -15.05 2.84 -12.65
N PHE A 4 -15.73 2.19 -13.60
CA PHE A 4 -16.63 1.08 -13.29
C PHE A 4 -15.85 -0.16 -12.85
N VAL A 5 -14.68 -0.40 -13.45
CA VAL A 5 -13.75 -1.45 -12.99
C VAL A 5 -13.25 -1.13 -11.58
N LEU A 6 -12.94 0.13 -11.29
CA LEU A 6 -12.57 0.53 -9.93
C LEU A 6 -13.75 0.35 -8.97
N ALA A 7 -14.96 0.75 -9.35
CA ALA A 7 -16.16 0.56 -8.52
C ALA A 7 -16.39 -0.91 -8.19
N LEU A 8 -16.23 -1.81 -9.17
CA LEU A 8 -16.27 -3.26 -8.97
C LEU A 8 -15.15 -3.75 -8.06
N ALA A 9 -13.93 -3.24 -8.25
CA ALA A 9 -12.79 -3.59 -7.41
C ALA A 9 -12.98 -3.13 -5.95
N VAL A 10 -13.53 -1.94 -5.74
CA VAL A 10 -13.89 -1.39 -4.42
C VAL A 10 -15.02 -2.22 -3.78
N ALA A 11 -16.00 -2.65 -4.57
CA ALA A 11 -17.06 -3.55 -4.11
C ALA A 11 -16.51 -4.92 -3.67
N ALA A 12 -15.51 -5.46 -4.39
CA ALA A 12 -14.89 -6.74 -4.06
C ALA A 12 -13.91 -6.65 -2.88
N ARG A 13 -13.15 -5.56 -2.77
CA ARG A 13 -12.22 -5.27 -1.67
C ARG A 13 -12.18 -3.78 -1.41
N PHE A 14 -12.14 -3.34 -0.16
CA PHE A 14 -12.18 -1.92 0.20
C PHE A 14 -10.93 -1.12 -0.25
N PHE A 15 -9.77 -1.77 -0.37
CA PHE A 15 -8.46 -1.12 -0.55
C PHE A 15 -8.21 -0.33 -1.84
N PRO A 16 -8.80 -0.65 -3.01
CA PRO A 16 -8.77 0.21 -4.19
C PRO A 16 -9.44 1.58 -3.97
N MET A 17 -10.18 1.79 -2.88
CA MET A 17 -10.70 3.12 -2.55
C MET A 17 -9.56 4.14 -2.37
N MET A 18 -8.38 3.70 -1.92
CA MET A 18 -7.22 4.58 -1.70
C MET A 18 -6.67 5.21 -2.98
N ILE A 19 -6.95 4.64 -4.16
CA ILE A 19 -6.55 5.22 -5.45
C ILE A 19 -7.66 6.06 -6.09
N LEU A 20 -8.89 6.00 -5.54
CA LEU A 20 -10.07 6.65 -6.13
C LEU A 20 -9.87 8.16 -6.33
N PRO A 21 -9.38 8.95 -5.34
CA PRO A 21 -9.16 10.38 -5.57
C PRO A 21 -8.17 10.63 -6.71
N ILE A 22 -7.05 9.92 -6.74
CA ILE A 22 -6.02 10.07 -7.78
C ILE A 22 -6.58 9.72 -9.17
N LEU A 23 -7.41 8.68 -9.27
CA LEU A 23 -8.05 8.29 -10.52
C LEU A 23 -9.08 9.31 -10.99
N ILE A 24 -9.89 9.87 -10.07
CA ILE A 24 -10.86 10.91 -10.40
C ILE A 24 -10.12 12.15 -10.94
N PHE A 25 -9.09 12.62 -10.23
CA PHE A 25 -8.30 13.79 -10.67
C PHE A 25 -7.48 13.54 -11.95
N TYR A 26 -7.25 12.28 -12.32
CA TYR A 26 -6.62 11.92 -13.59
C TYR A 26 -7.61 11.95 -14.76
N LEU A 27 -8.85 11.51 -14.55
CA LEU A 27 -9.85 11.34 -15.61
C LEU A 27 -10.79 12.53 -15.79
N ALA A 28 -10.93 13.40 -14.79
CA ALA A 28 -11.89 14.49 -14.82
C ALA A 28 -11.36 15.71 -15.58
N ASP A 29 -12.06 16.10 -16.64
CA ASP A 29 -11.76 17.33 -17.39
C ASP A 29 -12.61 18.51 -16.91
N LYS A 30 -13.89 18.27 -16.58
CA LYS A 30 -14.86 19.30 -16.18
C LYS A 30 -15.30 19.14 -14.73
N LYS A 31 -15.77 20.23 -14.13
CA LYS A 31 -16.35 20.23 -12.76
C LYS A 31 -17.45 19.18 -12.56
N LYS A 32 -18.28 18.96 -13.59
CA LYS A 32 -19.34 17.94 -13.56
C LYS A 32 -18.79 16.51 -13.53
N ASP A 33 -17.66 16.27 -14.19
CA ASP A 33 -17.06 14.94 -14.27
C ASP A 33 -16.60 14.48 -12.90
N TYR A 34 -16.09 15.36 -12.05
CA TYR A 34 -15.73 15.03 -10.67
C TYR A 34 -16.88 14.38 -9.89
N ILE A 35 -18.07 14.97 -9.97
CA ILE A 35 -19.26 14.46 -9.26
C ILE A 35 -19.68 13.12 -9.85
N ILE A 36 -19.73 13.02 -11.19
CA ILE A 36 -20.13 11.78 -11.88
C ILE A 36 -19.16 10.63 -11.56
N LEU A 37 -17.85 10.90 -11.65
CA LEU A 37 -16.78 9.94 -11.42
C LEU A 37 -16.70 9.51 -9.96
N PHE A 38 -16.92 10.43 -9.02
CA PHE A 38 -17.01 10.13 -7.59
C PHE A 38 -18.22 9.24 -7.28
N SER A 39 -19.41 9.63 -7.76
CA SER A 39 -20.63 8.84 -7.58
C SER A 39 -20.50 7.45 -8.21
N ALA A 40 -19.94 7.36 -9.41
CA ALA A 40 -19.69 6.07 -10.06
C ALA A 40 -18.62 5.23 -9.34
N GLY A 41 -17.61 5.85 -8.73
CA GLY A 41 -16.60 5.13 -7.94
C GLY A 41 -17.16 4.54 -6.64
N ILE A 42 -18.05 5.28 -5.97
CA ILE A 42 -18.69 4.85 -4.71
C ILE A 42 -19.91 3.96 -4.95
N SER A 43 -20.51 3.98 -6.14
CA SER A 43 -21.71 3.18 -6.45
C SER A 43 -21.50 1.69 -6.21
N GLY A 44 -20.29 1.17 -6.38
CA GLY A 44 -19.96 -0.22 -6.05
C GLY A 44 -20.19 -0.56 -4.58
N LEU A 45 -19.81 0.34 -3.67
CA LEU A 45 -20.08 0.17 -2.24
C LEU A 45 -21.56 0.30 -1.93
N ILE A 46 -22.23 1.31 -2.49
CA ILE A 46 -23.66 1.51 -2.28
C ILE A 46 -24.44 0.27 -2.75
N ALA A 47 -24.06 -0.31 -3.90
CA ALA A 47 -24.68 -1.53 -4.40
C ALA A 47 -24.50 -2.72 -3.46
N VAL A 48 -23.28 -2.93 -2.93
CA VAL A 48 -23.00 -4.00 -1.95
C VAL A 48 -23.80 -3.79 -0.67
N GLU A 49 -23.89 -2.56 -0.19
CA GLU A 49 -24.62 -2.22 1.04
C GLU A 49 -26.12 -2.45 0.89
N ILE A 50 -26.71 -1.95 -0.21
CA ILE A 50 -28.13 -2.18 -0.53
C ILE A 50 -28.39 -3.68 -0.63
N PHE A 51 -27.58 -4.40 -1.42
CA PHE A 51 -27.72 -5.85 -1.57
C PHE A 51 -27.65 -6.57 -0.22
N SER A 52 -26.67 -6.22 0.61
CA SER A 52 -26.49 -6.84 1.93
C SER A 52 -27.65 -6.56 2.87
N TYR A 53 -28.14 -5.32 2.90
CA TYR A 53 -29.25 -4.94 3.75
C TYR A 53 -30.53 -5.67 3.34
N PHE A 54 -30.81 -5.77 2.03
CA PHE A 54 -32.00 -6.47 1.53
C PHE A 54 -31.95 -7.99 1.74
N TYR A 55 -30.80 -8.64 1.50
CA TYR A 55 -30.69 -10.10 1.60
C TYR A 55 -30.38 -10.63 3.00
N PHE A 56 -29.51 -9.94 3.74
CA PHE A 56 -29.02 -10.41 5.05
C PHE A 56 -29.56 -9.61 6.23
N GLY A 57 -30.32 -8.52 5.98
CA GLY A 57 -30.87 -7.66 7.04
C GLY A 57 -29.79 -6.92 7.85
N ARG A 58 -28.54 -6.86 7.35
CA ARG A 58 -27.39 -6.29 8.05
C ARG A 58 -26.49 -5.52 7.10
N SER A 59 -25.84 -4.50 7.64
CA SER A 59 -24.83 -3.72 6.92
C SER A 59 -23.49 -4.46 6.87
N VAL A 60 -22.99 -4.74 5.67
CA VAL A 60 -21.65 -5.30 5.46
C VAL A 60 -20.60 -4.20 5.55
N ILE A 61 -20.88 -2.99 5.04
CA ILE A 61 -19.92 -1.89 5.09
C ILE A 61 -19.69 -1.41 6.52
N PHE A 62 -20.75 -1.27 7.32
CA PHE A 62 -20.60 -0.85 8.70
C PHE A 62 -19.88 -1.90 9.55
N SER A 63 -20.06 -3.19 9.22
CA SER A 63 -19.26 -4.26 9.78
C SER A 63 -17.79 -4.11 9.38
N LEU A 64 -17.49 -3.93 8.09
CA LEU A 64 -16.13 -3.73 7.55
C LEU A 64 -15.41 -2.52 8.16
N ILE A 65 -16.09 -1.37 8.33
CA ILE A 65 -15.51 -0.18 8.95
C ILE A 65 -15.18 -0.44 10.43
N ASN A 66 -15.96 -1.27 11.11
CA ASN A 66 -15.69 -1.68 12.49
C ASN A 66 -14.74 -2.88 12.60
N THR A 67 -14.24 -3.44 11.49
CA THR A 67 -13.25 -4.52 11.55
C THR A 67 -11.88 -3.98 11.95
N GLN A 68 -11.06 -4.88 12.52
CA GLN A 68 -9.66 -4.60 12.85
C GLN A 68 -8.85 -4.06 11.66
N HIS A 69 -9.23 -4.39 10.43
CA HIS A 69 -8.51 -3.95 9.24
C HIS A 69 -8.61 -2.44 8.97
N PHE A 70 -9.74 -1.80 9.30
CA PHE A 70 -9.86 -0.36 9.16
C PHE A 70 -9.00 0.37 10.20
N ASN A 71 -8.92 -0.20 11.41
CA ASN A 71 -8.06 0.32 12.49
C ASN A 71 -6.58 0.31 12.11
N TYR A 72 -6.16 -0.46 11.11
CA TYR A 72 -4.77 -0.46 10.64
C TYR A 72 -4.40 0.88 9.97
N ILE A 73 -5.30 1.48 9.19
CA ILE A 73 -5.09 2.80 8.58
C ILE A 73 -4.93 3.87 9.67
N LEU A 74 -5.66 3.71 10.77
CA LEU A 74 -5.68 4.62 11.91
C LEU A 74 -4.66 4.26 13.00
N SER A 75 -3.87 3.20 12.80
CA SER A 75 -2.98 2.66 13.85
C SER A 75 -1.82 3.60 14.18
N SER A 76 -1.24 4.23 13.17
CA SER A 76 -0.14 5.17 13.32
C SER A 76 -0.69 6.57 13.62
N LYS A 77 -0.60 6.97 14.88
CA LYS A 77 -1.11 8.26 15.38
C LYS A 77 -0.04 8.98 16.20
N LEU A 78 -0.04 10.30 16.09
CA LEU A 78 0.66 11.20 16.99
C LEU A 78 -0.35 11.68 18.03
N GLU A 79 -0.13 11.33 19.29
CA GLU A 79 -0.97 11.79 20.40
C GLU A 79 -0.54 13.20 20.78
N LEU A 80 -1.49 14.14 20.69
CA LEU A 80 -1.32 15.52 21.15
C LEU A 80 -1.86 15.63 22.59
N VAL A 81 -1.95 16.85 23.09
CA VAL A 81 -2.46 17.12 24.43
C VAL A 81 -3.96 16.78 24.52
N ILE A 82 -4.37 16.17 25.64
CA ILE A 82 -5.76 15.77 25.99
C ILE A 82 -6.32 14.62 25.13
N HIS A 83 -7.03 14.94 24.05
CA HIS A 83 -7.81 13.98 23.23
C HIS A 83 -7.53 14.12 21.74
N ASP A 84 -6.64 15.03 21.36
CA ASP A 84 -6.32 15.28 19.96
C ASP A 84 -5.32 14.25 19.44
N ARG A 85 -5.61 13.72 18.25
CA ARG A 85 -4.78 12.70 17.61
C ARG A 85 -4.64 13.04 16.14
N ILE A 86 -3.41 13.12 15.67
CA ILE A 86 -3.12 13.22 14.24
C ILE A 86 -2.85 11.81 13.71
N PHE A 87 -3.74 11.30 12.88
CA PHE A 87 -3.51 10.06 12.14
C PHE A 87 -2.47 10.30 11.05
N ILE A 88 -1.27 9.76 11.24
CA ILE A 88 -0.09 10.07 10.42
C ILE A 88 -0.35 9.68 8.97
N PHE A 89 -0.95 8.50 8.74
CA PHE A 89 -1.27 8.05 7.39
C PHE A 89 -2.28 8.96 6.68
N ILE A 90 -3.32 9.43 7.37
CA ILE A 90 -4.31 10.34 6.79
C ILE A 90 -3.66 11.66 6.40
N ALA A 91 -2.85 12.24 7.28
CA ALA A 91 -2.14 13.50 7.00
C ALA A 91 -1.23 13.35 5.76
N VAL A 92 -0.41 12.30 5.71
CA VAL A 92 0.47 12.00 4.57
C VAL A 92 -0.34 11.75 3.29
N TYR A 93 -1.45 11.02 3.38
CA TYR A 93 -2.31 10.72 2.24
C TYR A 93 -2.91 12.00 1.63
N ILE A 94 -3.36 12.94 2.46
CA ILE A 94 -3.83 14.26 2.00
C ILE A 94 -2.69 15.03 1.34
N ILE A 95 -1.48 15.03 1.91
CA ILE A 95 -0.31 15.68 1.29
C ILE A 95 0.00 15.08 -0.09
N ILE A 96 -0.09 13.75 -0.25
CA ILE A 96 0.11 13.08 -1.55
C ILE A 96 -0.96 13.53 -2.55
N ILE A 97 -2.24 13.57 -2.16
CA ILE A 97 -3.32 14.05 -3.03
C ILE A 97 -3.08 15.50 -3.44
N LEU A 98 -2.80 16.39 -2.48
CA LEU A 98 -2.51 17.80 -2.76
C LEU A 98 -1.31 17.93 -3.69
N SER A 99 -0.25 17.16 -3.49
CA SER A 99 0.91 17.14 -4.38
C SER A 99 0.54 16.74 -5.81
N TYR A 100 -0.33 15.74 -5.98
CA TYR A 100 -0.81 15.32 -7.30
C TYR A 100 -1.65 16.39 -7.99
N LEU A 101 -2.47 17.12 -7.23
CA LEU A 101 -3.34 18.18 -7.76
C LEU A 101 -2.54 19.33 -8.38
N HIS A 102 -1.39 19.67 -7.82
CA HIS A 102 -0.53 20.75 -8.32
C HIS A 102 0.16 20.41 -9.65
N ILE A 103 0.09 19.15 -10.10
CA ILE A 103 0.64 18.74 -11.40
C ILE A 103 -0.29 19.19 -12.53
N ARG A 104 0.22 20.08 -13.40
CA ARG A 104 -0.53 20.62 -14.54
C ARG A 104 -0.81 19.57 -15.63
N LYS A 105 0.22 18.86 -16.08
CA LYS A 105 0.12 17.80 -17.09
C LYS A 105 0.28 16.44 -16.44
N LYS A 106 -0.84 15.73 -16.26
CA LYS A 106 -0.87 14.39 -15.68
C LYS A 106 -0.71 13.37 -16.79
N THR A 107 0.42 12.67 -16.83
CA THR A 107 0.63 11.53 -17.71
C THR A 107 0.25 10.23 -17.00
N PHE A 108 0.04 9.16 -17.77
CA PHE A 108 -0.24 7.84 -17.20
C PHE A 108 0.87 7.35 -16.25
N ASP A 109 2.13 7.66 -16.57
CA ASP A 109 3.27 7.30 -15.71
C ASP A 109 3.23 8.01 -14.36
N ILE A 110 2.89 9.30 -14.35
CA ILE A 110 2.74 10.07 -13.11
C ILE A 110 1.57 9.50 -12.29
N PHE A 111 0.44 9.22 -12.94
CA PHE A 111 -0.71 8.58 -12.30
C PHE A 111 -0.31 7.27 -11.59
N LEU A 112 0.35 6.36 -12.31
CA LEU A 112 0.84 5.09 -11.75
C LEU A 112 1.82 5.29 -10.59
N ASN A 113 2.74 6.25 -10.74
CA ASN A 113 3.72 6.59 -9.71
C ASN A 113 3.03 7.05 -8.41
N TYR A 114 1.97 7.87 -8.50
CA TYR A 114 1.21 8.28 -7.32
C TYR A 114 0.41 7.14 -6.69
N CYS A 115 -0.16 6.22 -7.48
CA CYS A 115 -0.77 5.00 -6.94
C CYS A 115 0.24 4.14 -6.17
N ALA A 116 1.45 3.96 -6.72
CA ALA A 116 2.53 3.23 -6.05
C ALA A 116 2.96 3.94 -4.75
N ILE A 117 3.08 5.26 -4.76
CA ILE A 117 3.45 6.05 -3.57
C ILE A 117 2.40 5.87 -2.45
N ILE A 118 1.11 5.88 -2.76
CA ILE A 118 0.04 5.68 -1.77
C ILE A 118 0.17 4.32 -1.09
N TYR A 119 0.31 3.25 -1.86
CA TYR A 119 0.43 1.90 -1.30
C TYR A 119 1.77 1.68 -0.60
N LEU A 120 2.87 2.22 -1.12
CA LEU A 120 4.17 2.22 -0.42
C LEU A 120 4.06 2.95 0.92
N MET A 121 3.38 4.09 0.98
CA MET A 121 3.18 4.80 2.25
C MET A 121 2.34 4.02 3.23
N TYR A 122 1.30 3.36 2.74
CA TYR A 122 0.47 2.49 3.57
C TYR A 122 1.29 1.40 4.24
N VAL A 123 2.09 0.64 3.46
CA VAL A 123 2.97 -0.40 4.03
C VAL A 123 4.14 0.19 4.82
N SER A 124 4.49 1.46 4.64
CA SER A 124 5.57 2.10 5.41
C SER A 124 5.12 2.47 6.82
N ILE A 125 3.96 3.09 6.95
CA ILE A 125 3.55 3.81 8.16
C ILE A 125 2.50 3.03 8.96
N CYS A 126 1.60 2.31 8.29
CA CYS A 126 0.52 1.60 8.99
C CYS A 126 0.98 0.24 9.51
N TYR A 127 0.29 -0.27 10.53
CA TYR A 127 0.23 -1.71 10.72
C TYR A 127 -0.35 -2.34 9.44
N PHE A 128 0.20 -3.45 8.96
CA PHE A 128 -0.33 -4.11 7.77
C PHE A 128 -0.24 -5.63 7.90
N HIS A 129 -1.23 -6.32 7.33
CA HIS A 129 -1.15 -7.75 7.13
C HIS A 129 -0.23 -8.02 5.93
N PRO A 130 0.69 -9.01 5.96
CA PRO A 130 1.67 -9.25 4.90
C PRO A 130 1.10 -9.30 3.48
N GLN A 131 -0.12 -9.85 3.34
CA GLN A 131 -0.88 -9.89 2.09
C GLN A 131 -1.10 -8.51 1.43
N TYR A 132 -1.01 -7.42 2.20
CA TYR A 132 -1.24 -6.05 1.73
C TYR A 132 -0.06 -5.50 0.93
N LEU A 133 1.14 -6.09 1.08
CA LEU A 133 2.27 -5.75 0.20
C LEU A 133 1.95 -6.06 -1.27
N LEU A 134 1.13 -7.09 -1.52
CA LEU A 134 0.73 -7.47 -2.87
C LEU A 134 -0.05 -6.37 -3.59
N TRP A 135 -0.64 -5.41 -2.89
CA TRP A 135 -1.34 -4.30 -3.55
C TRP A 135 -0.40 -3.27 -4.15
N VAL A 136 0.83 -3.18 -3.64
CA VAL A 136 1.85 -2.30 -4.19
C VAL A 136 2.39 -2.86 -5.52
N VAL A 137 2.43 -4.19 -5.64
CA VAL A 137 3.12 -4.92 -6.70
C VAL A 137 2.65 -4.57 -8.13
N PRO A 138 1.34 -4.51 -8.45
CA PRO A 138 0.88 -4.19 -9.80
C PRO A 138 1.38 -2.82 -10.30
N PHE A 139 1.49 -1.85 -9.40
CA PHE A 139 2.00 -0.52 -9.75
C PHE A 139 3.52 -0.53 -9.87
N LEU A 140 4.21 -1.18 -8.93
CA LEU A 140 5.67 -1.25 -8.93
C LEU A 140 6.24 -2.00 -10.14
N ILE A 141 5.62 -3.09 -10.60
CA ILE A 141 6.08 -3.85 -11.77
C ILE A 141 6.19 -2.94 -13.00
N LEU A 142 5.19 -2.08 -13.23
CA LEU A 142 5.20 -1.14 -14.35
C LEU A 142 6.31 -0.09 -14.21
N ILE A 143 6.61 0.33 -12.98
CA ILE A 143 7.68 1.30 -12.69
C ILE A 143 9.06 0.63 -12.83
N PHE A 144 9.22 -0.64 -12.49
CA PHE A 144 10.51 -1.35 -12.57
C PHE A 144 11.07 -1.39 -13.98
N VAL A 145 10.20 -1.45 -15.00
CA VAL A 145 10.59 -1.40 -16.41
C VAL A 145 11.33 -0.09 -16.73
N ARG A 146 10.89 1.03 -16.13
CA ARG A 146 11.51 2.35 -16.31
C ARG A 146 12.71 2.57 -15.38
N LYS A 147 12.66 2.02 -14.16
CA LYS A 147 13.63 2.28 -13.10
C LYS A 147 14.08 1.00 -12.40
N LYS A 148 15.05 0.32 -13.02
CA LYS A 148 15.63 -0.96 -12.53
C LYS A 148 16.17 -0.89 -11.09
N VAL A 149 16.60 0.29 -10.64
CA VAL A 149 17.05 0.48 -9.24
C VAL A 149 15.95 0.16 -8.23
N LEU A 150 14.68 0.48 -8.53
CA LEU A 150 13.55 0.17 -7.64
C LEU A 150 13.30 -1.33 -7.51
N TYR A 151 13.58 -2.12 -8.56
CA TYR A 151 13.50 -3.57 -8.50
C TYR A 151 14.47 -4.16 -7.47
N ARG A 152 15.69 -3.62 -7.37
CA ARG A 152 16.67 -4.04 -6.35
C ARG A 152 16.17 -3.73 -4.94
N TYR A 153 15.63 -2.53 -4.71
CA TYR A 153 15.05 -2.18 -3.41
C TYR A 153 13.82 -3.02 -3.06
N HIS A 154 13.03 -3.44 -4.06
CA HIS A 154 11.90 -4.33 -3.82
C HIS A 154 12.35 -5.73 -3.38
N TRP A 155 13.46 -6.27 -3.91
CA TRP A 155 14.06 -7.49 -3.38
C TRP A 155 14.49 -7.35 -1.93
N VAL A 156 15.05 -6.19 -1.56
CA VAL A 156 15.37 -5.89 -0.16
C VAL A 156 14.09 -5.84 0.69
N GLN A 157 13.02 -5.17 0.23
CA GLN A 157 11.72 -5.19 0.91
C GLN A 157 11.20 -6.62 1.10
N PHE A 158 11.33 -7.48 0.09
CA PHE A 158 10.89 -8.87 0.16
C PHE A 158 11.69 -9.68 1.19
N ALA A 159 13.02 -9.53 1.21
CA ALA A 159 13.87 -10.15 2.21
C ALA A 159 13.53 -9.69 3.64
N LEU A 160 13.30 -8.38 3.82
CA LEU A 160 12.85 -7.83 5.11
C LEU A 160 11.46 -8.32 5.49
N LEU A 161 10.54 -8.47 4.53
CA LEU A 161 9.22 -9.03 4.77
C LEU A 161 9.31 -10.45 5.32
N MET A 162 10.22 -11.29 4.81
CA MET A 162 10.41 -12.65 5.33
C MET A 162 10.77 -12.65 6.82
N VAL A 163 11.55 -11.67 7.28
CA VAL A 163 11.84 -11.50 8.72
C VAL A 163 10.62 -10.99 9.48
N ILE A 164 9.86 -10.05 8.91
CA ILE A 164 8.64 -9.50 9.53
C ILE A 164 7.55 -10.57 9.68
N LEU A 165 7.48 -11.54 8.76
CA LEU A 165 6.55 -12.67 8.82
C LEU A 165 6.70 -13.51 10.09
N ILE A 166 7.87 -13.52 10.72
CA ILE A 166 8.11 -14.22 11.99
C ILE A 166 7.10 -13.77 13.06
N TYR A 167 6.69 -12.50 13.06
CA TYR A 167 5.70 -11.97 14.02
C TYR A 167 4.33 -12.66 13.93
N TRP A 168 3.99 -13.20 12.77
CA TRP A 168 2.72 -13.89 12.52
C TRP A 168 2.81 -15.38 12.87
N GLY A 169 3.95 -15.83 13.40
CA GLY A 169 4.13 -17.15 13.99
C GLY A 169 4.09 -18.30 12.99
N ASP A 170 3.69 -19.46 13.49
CA ASP A 170 3.79 -20.74 12.78
C ASP A 170 2.88 -20.80 11.53
N LEU A 171 1.77 -20.07 11.54
CA LEU A 171 0.79 -20.04 10.43
C LEU A 171 1.42 -19.62 9.10
N VAL A 172 2.35 -18.66 9.12
CA VAL A 172 2.96 -18.10 7.89
C VAL A 172 4.40 -18.53 7.68
N THR A 173 5.00 -19.24 8.64
CA THR A 173 6.41 -19.65 8.58
C THR A 173 6.55 -21.14 8.30
N LYS A 174 5.84 -22.01 9.04
CA LYS A 174 5.98 -23.47 8.92
C LYS A 174 4.73 -24.14 8.33
N PHE A 175 3.53 -23.70 8.72
CA PHE A 175 2.30 -24.37 8.27
C PHE A 175 2.01 -24.16 6.77
N VAL A 176 2.56 -23.11 6.15
CA VAL A 176 2.53 -22.94 4.69
C VAL A 176 3.23 -24.10 3.96
N LEU A 177 4.20 -24.74 4.62
CA LEU A 177 4.97 -25.87 4.08
C LEU A 177 4.43 -27.23 4.54
N ALA A 178 3.42 -27.27 5.41
CA ALA A 178 2.82 -28.52 5.90
C ALA A 178 2.30 -29.45 4.78
N PRO A 179 1.80 -28.96 3.63
CA PRO A 179 1.42 -29.86 2.52
C PRO A 179 2.59 -30.66 1.92
N ILE A 180 3.85 -30.21 2.11
CA ILE A 180 5.04 -30.90 1.61
C ILE A 180 5.41 -32.07 2.52
N ASP A 181 5.47 -31.82 3.84
CA ASP A 181 5.66 -32.84 4.86
C ASP A 181 4.98 -32.41 6.18
N PRO A 182 3.77 -32.94 6.45
CA PRO A 182 3.04 -32.57 7.65
C PRO A 182 3.77 -32.97 8.94
N LYS A 183 4.47 -34.11 8.95
CA LYS A 183 5.15 -34.62 10.14
C LYS A 183 6.37 -33.78 10.47
N TYR A 184 7.07 -33.26 9.47
CA TYR A 184 8.20 -32.39 9.72
C TYR A 184 7.75 -30.98 10.14
N PHE A 185 6.93 -30.31 9.32
CA PHE A 185 6.66 -28.87 9.51
C PHE A 185 5.71 -28.54 10.66
N ILE A 186 4.84 -29.47 11.09
CA ILE A 186 3.96 -29.23 12.25
C ILE A 186 4.75 -29.24 13.56
N TYR A 187 5.70 -30.16 13.70
CA TYR A 187 6.48 -30.36 14.93
C TYR A 187 7.80 -29.59 14.96
N LEU A 188 8.23 -29.00 13.83
CA LEU A 188 9.39 -28.13 13.78
C LEU A 188 9.23 -26.95 14.74
N THR A 189 10.30 -26.65 15.49
CA THR A 189 10.35 -25.48 16.37
C THR A 189 10.29 -24.21 15.52
N GLY A 190 9.29 -23.37 15.77
CA GLY A 190 9.13 -22.11 15.05
C GLY A 190 10.27 -21.12 15.31
N PRO A 191 10.39 -20.07 14.49
CA PRO A 191 11.46 -19.08 14.63
C PRO A 191 11.33 -18.24 15.91
N ILE A 192 10.12 -18.04 16.45
CA ILE A 192 9.89 -17.23 17.65
C ILE A 192 10.62 -17.82 18.88
N PRO A 193 10.43 -19.10 19.27
CA PRO A 193 11.19 -19.71 20.37
C PRO A 193 12.71 -19.62 20.21
N ILE A 194 13.22 -19.74 18.97
CA ILE A 194 14.65 -19.68 18.69
C ILE A 194 15.19 -18.27 18.98
N ILE A 195 14.53 -17.24 18.44
CA ILE A 195 14.91 -15.83 18.68
C ILE A 195 14.81 -15.50 20.17
N ASN A 196 13.74 -15.95 20.84
CA ASN A 196 13.48 -15.64 22.24
C ASN A 196 14.58 -16.13 23.21
N ARG A 197 15.41 -17.09 22.79
CA ARG A 197 16.59 -17.53 23.56
C ARG A 197 17.69 -16.48 23.64
N PHE A 198 17.79 -15.60 22.64
CA PHE A 198 18.87 -14.63 22.50
C PHE A 198 18.39 -13.19 22.60
N TYR A 199 17.15 -12.91 22.18
CA TYR A 199 16.62 -11.55 22.10
C TYR A 199 15.09 -11.52 22.08
N SER A 200 14.50 -10.37 22.43
CA SER A 200 13.05 -10.20 22.39
C SER A 200 12.53 -10.27 20.93
N PRO A 201 11.64 -11.23 20.59
CA PRO A 201 11.16 -11.39 19.22
C PRO A 201 10.43 -10.15 18.68
N SER A 202 9.70 -9.43 19.54
CA SER A 202 9.00 -8.20 19.15
C SER A 202 9.99 -7.07 18.83
N LYS A 203 11.02 -6.87 19.66
CA LYS A 203 12.08 -5.89 19.37
C LYS A 203 12.84 -6.25 18.11
N PHE A 204 13.17 -7.53 17.93
CA PHE A 204 13.84 -8.04 16.72
C PHE A 204 13.04 -7.66 15.47
N VAL A 205 11.79 -8.11 15.37
CA VAL A 205 10.92 -7.80 14.23
C VAL A 205 10.77 -6.29 14.02
N ASN A 206 10.60 -5.51 15.08
CA ASN A 206 10.41 -4.07 14.97
C ASN A 206 11.62 -3.31 14.43
N ILE A 207 12.84 -3.82 14.63
CA ILE A 207 14.05 -3.29 14.00
C ILE A 207 13.96 -3.50 12.48
N PHE A 208 13.67 -4.73 12.03
CA PHE A 208 13.51 -5.02 10.60
C PHE A 208 12.32 -4.29 9.98
N ARG A 209 11.23 -4.10 10.74
CA ARG A 209 10.10 -3.26 10.35
C ARG A 209 10.51 -1.82 10.11
N SER A 210 11.37 -1.26 10.97
CA SER A 210 11.91 0.10 10.81
C SER A 210 12.79 0.21 9.57
N VAL A 211 13.65 -0.79 9.31
CA VAL A 211 14.46 -0.84 8.07
C VAL A 211 13.55 -0.95 6.83
N PHE A 212 12.52 -1.80 6.88
CA PHE A 212 11.54 -1.94 5.79
C PHE A 212 10.84 -0.61 5.50
N THR A 213 10.44 0.13 6.55
CA THR A 213 9.88 1.47 6.42
C THR A 213 10.88 2.42 5.75
N GLY A 214 12.16 2.40 6.16
CA GLY A 214 13.22 3.19 5.54
C GLY A 214 13.39 2.91 4.05
N VAL A 215 13.45 1.63 3.65
CA VAL A 215 13.53 1.24 2.22
C VAL A 215 12.31 1.71 1.44
N SER A 216 11.12 1.56 2.01
CA SER A 216 9.86 1.94 1.37
C SER A 216 9.75 3.46 1.17
N LEU A 217 10.16 4.25 2.16
CA LEU A 217 10.28 5.70 2.07
C LEU A 217 11.33 6.15 1.04
N TRP A 218 12.45 5.43 0.97
CA TRP A 218 13.47 5.68 -0.06
C TRP A 218 12.95 5.40 -1.48
N MET A 219 12.19 4.32 -1.66
CA MET A 219 11.52 4.03 -2.94
C MET A 219 10.53 5.14 -3.32
N ILE A 220 9.74 5.65 -2.37
CA ILE A 220 8.84 6.80 -2.58
C ILE A 220 9.63 8.02 -3.05
N TYR A 221 10.74 8.35 -2.38
CA TYR A 221 11.60 9.46 -2.77
C TYR A 221 12.12 9.29 -4.21
N LEU A 222 12.57 8.09 -4.57
CA LEU A 222 13.05 7.80 -5.92
C LEU A 222 11.96 7.94 -6.98
N ILE A 223 10.73 7.48 -6.69
CA ILE A 223 9.58 7.64 -7.60
C ILE A 223 9.21 9.12 -7.73
N TYR A 224 9.22 9.87 -6.63
CA TYR A 224 8.94 11.30 -6.66
C TYR A 224 9.99 12.09 -7.47
N LYS A 225 11.28 11.75 -7.33
CA LYS A 225 12.36 12.32 -8.16
C LYS A 225 12.17 12.01 -9.64
N GLU A 226 11.69 10.81 -9.99
CA GLU A 226 11.36 10.45 -11.37
C GLU A 226 10.21 11.29 -11.91
N ASN A 227 9.14 11.52 -11.13
CA ASN A 227 8.05 12.42 -11.52
C ASN A 227 8.55 13.82 -11.89
N LYS A 228 9.49 14.37 -11.11
CA LYS A 228 10.09 15.67 -11.41
C LYS A 228 10.83 15.65 -12.75
N ASN A 229 11.56 14.58 -13.03
CA ASN A 229 12.29 14.43 -14.30
C ASN A 229 11.32 14.32 -15.49
N ILE A 230 10.27 13.50 -15.38
CA ILE A 230 9.21 13.36 -16.39
C ILE A 230 8.57 14.72 -16.68
N LEU A 231 8.27 15.51 -15.64
CA LEU A 231 7.67 16.84 -15.79
C LEU A 231 8.62 17.88 -16.39
N SER A 232 9.92 17.76 -16.13
CA SER A 232 10.94 18.67 -16.69
C SER A 232 11.31 18.38 -18.14
N GLY A 233 10.85 17.25 -18.71
CA GLY A 233 11.21 16.86 -20.08
C GLY A 233 12.65 16.33 -20.23
N ASN A 234 13.38 16.14 -19.14
CA ASN A 234 14.70 15.51 -19.16
C ASN A 234 14.55 14.06 -19.61
N SER A 235 15.22 13.70 -20.71
CA SER A 235 15.08 12.39 -21.33
C SER A 235 15.53 11.28 -20.37
N ILE A 236 14.82 10.14 -20.40
CA ILE A 236 15.08 8.97 -19.53
C ILE A 236 16.50 8.39 -19.78
N VAL A 237 17.08 8.67 -20.95
CA VAL A 237 18.41 8.21 -21.37
C VAL A 237 19.53 8.86 -20.55
N ASP A 238 19.38 10.13 -20.18
CA ASP A 238 20.44 10.88 -19.47
C ASP A 238 20.61 10.44 -18.00
N ILE A 239 19.62 9.76 -17.42
CA ILE A 239 19.61 9.36 -16.00
C ILE A 239 20.34 8.03 -15.80
N ASN A 240 20.26 7.11 -16.77
CA ASN A 240 20.93 5.81 -16.66
C ASN A 240 22.45 5.93 -16.84
N ASN A 241 22.94 6.88 -17.64
CA ASN A 241 24.38 7.11 -17.80
C ASN A 241 25.00 7.71 -16.53
N ASN A 242 24.30 8.64 -15.86
CA ASN A 242 24.80 9.28 -14.64
C ASN A 242 24.83 8.38 -13.39
N LEU A 243 24.17 7.21 -13.42
CA LEU A 243 24.18 6.22 -12.32
C LEU A 243 25.16 5.06 -12.57
N ILE A 244 25.74 4.98 -13.77
CA ILE A 244 26.76 3.98 -14.11
C ILE A 244 28.17 4.61 -14.03
N GLU A 245 28.28 5.94 -14.15
CA GLU A 245 29.54 6.68 -14.07
C GLU A 245 29.91 7.18 -12.65
N LYS A 246 29.18 6.77 -11.60
CA LYS A 246 29.54 7.03 -10.19
C LYS A 246 29.46 5.77 -9.36
#